data_AF-A0A183UM83-F1
#
_entry.id   AF-A0A183UM83-F1
#
_cell.length_a   1.000
_cell.length_b   1.000
_cell.length_c   1.000
_cell.angle_alpha   90.00
_cell.angle_beta   90.00
_cell.angle_gamma   90.00
#
_symmetry.space_group_name_H-M   'P 1'
#
loop_
_entity.id
_entity.type
_entity.pdbx_description
1 polymer ?
#
loop_
_entity_poly.entity_id
_entity_poly.type
_entity_poly.pdbx_seq_one_letter_code
_entity_poly.pdbx_strand_id
1 'polypeptide(L)'
;MIEAFQQGKKKGFEEAALLKKQNAIEEIPEAPSLCDGKPVDTIFALPNSTLVVFKGADFWRLGNVDNTSQVGPLPIRDFFGQLPLPLDAAFTDHFDWTWFIKGDRAWRVDASTDRLRLFAPEEFHETAPFTNYIYSSVDAVLSMTTSSKIDDSQSVFFFLGPKYWLDGNSGGITDAGYYRQIREIDQRLKKVDAAISLPNGNFIFSNDSYWKVNPTRNSLKVHQNRLFRNNIVDY
;
A
#
# COMPACT_ATOMS: atom_id res chain seq x y z
N MET A 1 -20.42 9.23 75.00
CA MET A 1 -20.65 8.28 73.88
C MET A 1 -19.70 8.66 72.77
N ILE A 2 -18.52 8.03 72.71
CA ILE A 2 -18.17 6.74 72.05
C ILE A 2 -17.77 6.98 70.59
N GLU A 3 -16.45 6.80 70.33
CA GLU A 3 -15.72 6.13 69.22
C GLU A 3 -16.16 6.38 67.74
N ALA A 4 -15.30 6.35 66.70
CA ALA A 4 -13.97 5.76 66.54
C ALA A 4 -13.19 6.44 65.39
N PHE A 5 -11.85 6.35 65.50
CA PHE A 5 -10.90 6.30 64.37
C PHE A 5 -11.36 5.32 63.28
N GLN A 6 -11.03 5.60 62.01
CA GLN A 6 -10.42 4.61 61.09
C GLN A 6 -9.64 5.33 59.98
N GLN A 7 -8.33 5.12 60.00
CA GLN A 7 -7.38 5.35 58.92
C GLN A 7 -7.78 4.55 57.68
N GLY A 8 -7.56 5.10 56.47
CA GLY A 8 -7.85 4.36 55.25
C GLY A 8 -7.36 4.96 53.94
N LYS A 9 -6.28 5.77 53.90
CA LYS A 9 -5.51 5.86 52.65
C LYS A 9 -4.88 4.48 52.45
N LYS A 10 -5.33 3.72 51.44
CA LYS A 10 -4.70 2.47 51.03
C LYS A 10 -3.22 2.73 50.79
N LYS A 11 -2.36 2.36 51.76
CA LYS A 11 -0.92 2.24 51.56
C LYS A 11 -0.73 1.27 50.41
N GLY A 12 -0.15 1.76 49.31
CA GLY A 12 0.21 0.96 48.14
C GLY A 12 -0.56 1.23 46.85
N PHE A 13 -1.62 2.07 46.82
CA PHE A 13 -2.34 2.32 45.55
C PHE A 13 -1.89 3.56 44.77
N GLU A 14 -1.44 4.63 45.45
CA GLU A 14 -0.83 5.80 44.76
C GLU A 14 0.65 5.57 44.46
N GLU A 15 1.38 4.95 45.40
CA GLU A 15 2.83 4.74 45.28
C GLU A 15 3.19 3.71 44.18
N ALA A 16 2.40 2.64 44.02
CA ALA A 16 2.60 1.65 42.96
C ALA A 16 2.20 2.16 41.56
N ALA A 17 1.22 3.07 41.46
CA ALA A 17 0.84 3.69 40.19
C ALA A 17 1.88 4.73 39.73
N LEU A 18 2.47 5.47 40.68
CA LEU A 18 3.57 6.40 40.41
C LEU A 18 4.87 5.65 40.09
N LEU A 19 5.22 4.57 40.82
CA LEU A 19 6.38 3.73 40.47
C LEU A 19 6.22 3.03 39.12
N LYS A 20 5.00 2.61 38.74
CA LYS A 20 4.74 2.09 37.38
C LYS A 20 4.93 3.16 36.31
N LYS A 21 4.62 4.43 36.59
CA LYS A 21 4.91 5.56 35.69
C LYS A 21 6.40 5.93 35.66
N GLN A 22 7.13 5.72 36.75
CA GLN A 22 8.56 6.05 36.87
C GLN A 22 9.48 4.95 36.31
N ASN A 23 9.00 3.69 36.28
CA ASN A 23 9.68 2.54 35.68
C ASN A 23 9.09 2.12 34.33
N ALA A 24 8.06 2.82 33.84
CA ALA A 24 7.73 2.78 32.42
C ALA A 24 8.83 3.56 31.72
N ILE A 25 9.78 2.84 31.14
CA ILE A 25 10.55 3.37 30.04
C ILE A 25 9.50 3.85 29.04
N GLU A 26 9.33 5.17 28.88
CA GLU A 26 8.69 5.69 27.68
C GLU A 26 9.52 5.12 26.54
N GLU A 27 9.03 4.03 25.92
CA GLU A 27 9.56 3.56 24.66
C GLU A 27 9.38 4.74 23.71
N ILE A 28 10.47 5.48 23.50
CA ILE A 28 10.54 6.48 22.46
C ILE A 28 10.15 5.72 21.19
N PRO A 29 9.04 6.08 20.53
CA PRO A 29 8.58 5.34 19.37
C PRO A 29 9.75 5.24 18.39
N GLU A 30 10.18 4.02 18.10
CA GLU A 30 11.25 3.79 17.13
C GLU A 30 10.84 4.46 15.83
N ALA A 31 11.75 5.27 15.27
CA ALA A 31 11.46 6.01 14.06
C ALA A 31 11.01 5.04 12.95
N PRO A 32 9.94 5.36 12.20
CA PRO A 32 9.48 4.52 11.11
C PRO A 32 10.62 4.18 10.15
N SER A 33 10.70 2.92 9.73
CA SER A 33 11.76 2.42 8.86
C SER A 33 11.20 1.49 7.80
N LEU A 34 11.75 1.56 6.58
CA LEU A 34 11.49 0.57 5.52
C LEU A 34 12.30 -0.71 5.70
N CYS A 35 13.30 -0.72 6.58
CA CYS A 35 14.24 -1.83 6.77
C CYS A 35 13.96 -2.63 8.06
N ASP A 36 12.74 -2.55 8.61
CA ASP A 36 12.32 -3.24 9.84
C ASP A 36 11.69 -4.63 9.59
N GLY A 37 11.66 -5.09 8.33
CA GLY A 37 11.05 -6.36 7.92
C GLY A 37 9.52 -6.40 8.02
N LYS A 38 8.86 -5.27 8.30
CA LYS A 38 7.40 -5.16 8.32
C LYS A 38 6.89 -4.73 6.93
N PRO A 39 5.69 -5.20 6.52
CA PRO A 39 5.09 -4.78 5.26
C PRO A 39 4.91 -3.26 5.20
N VAL A 40 4.90 -2.76 3.98
CA VAL A 40 4.45 -1.40 3.64
C VAL A 40 2.95 -1.41 3.37
N ASP A 41 2.31 -0.25 3.45
CA ASP A 41 0.87 -0.15 3.15
C ASP A 41 0.65 -0.11 1.64
N THR A 42 1.50 0.61 0.91
CA THR A 42 1.44 0.67 -0.55
C THR A 42 2.74 1.25 -1.15
N ILE A 43 3.00 0.95 -2.41
CA ILE A 43 4.08 1.51 -3.23
C ILE A 43 3.52 1.89 -4.60
N PHE A 44 3.85 3.09 -5.07
CA PHE A 44 3.38 3.59 -6.37
C PHE A 44 4.42 4.53 -6.99
N ALA A 45 4.31 4.74 -8.31
CA ALA A 45 5.10 5.73 -9.03
C ALA A 45 4.22 6.94 -9.36
N LEU A 46 4.71 8.14 -9.09
CA LEU A 46 4.10 9.37 -9.61
C LEU A 46 4.37 9.51 -11.12
N PRO A 47 3.62 10.36 -11.85
CA PRO A 47 3.82 10.59 -13.29
C PRO A 47 5.27 10.95 -13.68
N ASN A 48 5.97 11.68 -12.80
CA ASN A 48 7.38 12.02 -12.98
C ASN A 48 8.36 10.86 -12.66
N SER A 49 7.87 9.64 -12.52
CA SER A 49 8.63 8.42 -12.15
C SER A 49 9.23 8.41 -10.74
N THR A 50 8.86 9.37 -9.86
CA THR A 50 9.25 9.31 -8.45
C THR A 50 8.54 8.13 -7.79
N LEU A 51 9.30 7.21 -7.20
CA LEU A 51 8.75 6.11 -6.43
C LEU A 51 8.39 6.59 -5.03
N VAL A 52 7.22 6.21 -4.56
CA VAL A 52 6.67 6.60 -3.27
C VAL A 52 6.22 5.36 -2.52
N VAL A 53 6.67 5.23 -1.27
CA VAL A 53 6.30 4.13 -0.37
C VAL A 53 5.58 4.70 0.84
N PHE A 54 4.35 4.27 1.09
CA PHE A 54 3.58 4.65 2.29
C PHE A 54 3.68 3.55 3.35
N LYS A 55 3.85 3.97 4.60
CA LYS A 55 3.82 3.08 5.76
C LYS A 55 3.39 3.85 7.02
N GLY A 56 2.23 3.49 7.56
CA GLY A 56 1.61 4.17 8.67
C GLY A 56 1.20 5.60 8.31
N ALA A 57 1.72 6.58 9.05
CA ALA A 57 1.45 8.00 8.83
C ALA A 57 2.48 8.68 7.90
N ASP A 58 3.49 7.93 7.47
CA ASP A 58 4.69 8.46 6.82
C ASP A 58 4.91 7.85 5.44
N PHE A 59 5.70 8.54 4.63
CA PHE A 59 6.15 8.06 3.34
C PHE A 59 7.62 8.33 3.08
N TRP A 60 8.16 7.59 2.11
CA TRP A 60 9.49 7.80 1.56
C TRP A 60 9.38 8.03 0.06
N ARG A 61 10.26 8.89 -0.46
CA ARG A 61 10.56 8.96 -1.88
C ARG A 61 11.82 8.17 -2.14
N LEU A 62 11.76 7.27 -3.11
CA LEU A 62 12.92 6.55 -3.61
C LEU A 62 13.29 7.12 -4.97
N GLY A 63 14.59 7.13 -5.27
CA GLY A 63 15.07 7.40 -6.61
C GLY A 63 14.61 6.32 -7.59
N ASN A 64 14.93 6.53 -8.87
CA ASN A 64 14.68 5.52 -9.89
C ASN A 64 15.71 4.37 -9.76
N VAL A 65 15.58 3.36 -10.62
CA VAL A 65 16.44 2.15 -10.67
C VAL A 65 17.95 2.47 -10.74
N ASP A 66 18.32 3.63 -11.28
CA ASP A 66 19.71 4.05 -11.40
C ASP A 66 20.19 4.94 -10.23
N ASN A 67 19.31 5.22 -9.27
CA ASN A 67 19.55 6.13 -8.15
C ASN A 67 18.98 5.59 -6.83
N THR A 68 19.86 5.11 -5.95
CA THR A 68 19.50 4.57 -4.62
C THR A 68 19.16 5.64 -3.58
N SER A 69 19.01 6.91 -3.98
CA SER A 69 18.63 7.98 -3.04
C SER A 69 17.27 7.68 -2.40
N GLN A 70 17.19 7.90 -1.09
CA GLN A 70 15.97 7.79 -0.31
C GLN A 70 15.77 9.08 0.49
N VAL A 71 14.54 9.60 0.48
CA VAL A 71 14.15 10.76 1.29
C VAL A 71 12.94 10.37 2.15
N GLY A 72 13.06 10.51 3.47
CA GLY A 72 11.99 10.26 4.44
C GLY A 72 12.49 9.67 5.77
N PRO A 73 11.60 9.36 6.73
CA PRO A 73 10.14 9.49 6.64
C PRO A 73 9.67 10.95 6.51
N LEU A 74 8.66 11.18 5.69
CA LEU A 74 7.95 12.46 5.56
C LEU A 74 6.47 12.24 5.91
N PRO A 75 5.79 13.21 6.57
CA PRO A 75 4.39 13.05 6.91
C PRO A 75 3.50 13.05 5.66
N ILE A 76 2.66 12.01 5.47
CA ILE A 76 1.76 11.91 4.31
C ILE A 76 0.86 13.14 4.21
N ARG A 77 0.34 13.61 5.35
CA ARG A 77 -0.61 14.72 5.42
C ARG A 77 -0.09 16.02 4.80
N ASP A 78 1.22 16.25 4.88
CA ASP A 78 1.84 17.50 4.45
C ASP A 78 1.98 17.58 2.92
N PHE A 79 1.96 16.44 2.22
CA PHE A 79 2.18 16.36 0.78
C PHE A 79 0.95 15.88 0.01
N PHE A 80 0.23 14.89 0.55
CA PHE A 80 -0.90 14.25 -0.11
C PHE A 80 -2.25 14.69 0.45
N GLY A 81 -2.25 15.55 1.47
CA GLY A 81 -3.46 16.03 2.13
C GLY A 81 -4.06 15.01 3.09
N GLN A 82 -5.35 15.16 3.39
CA GLN A 82 -6.05 14.34 4.38
C GLN A 82 -6.60 13.06 3.74
N LEU A 83 -5.74 12.04 3.69
CA LEU A 83 -6.13 10.66 3.33
C LEU A 83 -6.46 9.85 4.59
N PRO A 84 -7.38 8.88 4.54
CA PRO A 84 -7.51 7.90 5.61
C PRO A 84 -6.31 6.95 5.58
N LEU A 85 -5.68 6.73 6.73
CA LEU A 85 -4.47 5.91 6.86
C LEU A 85 -4.71 4.76 7.84
N PRO A 86 -4.02 3.61 7.68
CA PRO A 86 -3.20 3.23 6.52
C PRO A 86 -4.06 2.94 5.29
N LEU A 87 -3.54 3.19 4.09
CA LEU A 87 -4.22 2.88 2.83
C LEU A 87 -4.18 1.39 2.52
N ASP A 88 -5.15 0.92 1.73
CA ASP A 88 -5.19 -0.48 1.30
C ASP A 88 -4.49 -0.66 -0.07
N ALA A 89 -4.50 0.35 -0.94
CA ALA A 89 -3.72 0.35 -2.17
C ALA A 89 -3.47 1.77 -2.69
N ALA A 90 -2.49 1.92 -3.58
CA ALA A 90 -2.30 3.11 -4.40
C ALA A 90 -1.63 2.76 -5.72
N PHE A 91 -1.98 3.48 -6.79
CA PHE A 91 -1.34 3.34 -8.10
C PHE A 91 -1.58 4.58 -8.95
N THR A 92 -0.79 4.75 -10.01
CA THR A 92 -1.03 5.77 -11.03
C THR A 92 -1.59 5.11 -12.29
N ASP A 93 -2.62 5.71 -12.86
CA ASP A 93 -3.23 5.25 -14.11
C ASP A 93 -2.55 5.85 -15.35
N HIS A 94 -3.02 5.46 -16.53
CA HIS A 94 -2.47 5.95 -17.80
C HIS A 94 -2.85 7.42 -18.12
N PHE A 95 -3.72 8.03 -17.33
CA PHE A 95 -4.11 9.43 -17.43
C PHE A 95 -3.39 10.32 -16.39
N ASP A 96 -2.33 9.81 -15.78
CA ASP A 96 -1.54 10.48 -14.74
C ASP A 96 -2.30 10.77 -13.44
N TRP A 97 -3.45 10.13 -13.21
CA TRP A 97 -4.13 10.18 -11.92
C TRP A 97 -3.51 9.17 -10.96
N THR A 98 -3.06 9.66 -9.80
CA THR A 98 -2.66 8.79 -8.70
C THR A 98 -3.85 8.51 -7.82
N TRP A 99 -4.27 7.24 -7.76
CA TRP A 99 -5.39 6.73 -6.98
C TRP A 99 -4.90 6.20 -5.62
N PHE A 100 -5.69 6.46 -4.58
CA PHE A 100 -5.52 5.96 -3.22
C PHE A 100 -6.82 5.28 -2.77
N ILE A 101 -6.71 4.07 -2.22
CA ILE A 101 -7.87 3.23 -1.90
C ILE A 101 -7.90 2.98 -0.39
N LYS A 102 -9.08 3.12 0.19
CA LYS A 102 -9.38 2.69 1.58
C LYS A 102 -10.82 2.19 1.66
N GLY A 103 -10.98 0.90 1.95
CA GLY A 103 -12.28 0.24 1.98
C GLY A 103 -13.02 0.44 0.67
N ASP A 104 -14.24 0.97 0.78
CA ASP A 104 -15.18 1.23 -0.30
C ASP A 104 -15.05 2.62 -0.93
N ARG A 105 -13.93 3.32 -0.68
CA ARG A 105 -13.69 4.67 -1.19
C ARG A 105 -12.37 4.76 -1.94
N ALA A 106 -12.38 5.62 -2.96
CA ALA A 106 -11.22 5.98 -3.73
C ALA A 106 -11.00 7.50 -3.68
N TRP A 107 -9.75 7.91 -3.56
CA TRP A 107 -9.31 9.29 -3.72
C TRP A 107 -8.36 9.34 -4.90
N ARG A 108 -8.35 10.46 -5.62
CA ARG A 108 -7.33 10.72 -6.64
C ARG A 108 -6.63 12.03 -6.41
N VAL A 109 -5.39 12.07 -6.88
CA VAL A 109 -4.54 13.25 -6.90
C VAL A 109 -4.13 13.53 -8.34
N ASP A 110 -4.25 14.79 -8.74
CA ASP A 110 -3.53 15.30 -9.91
C ASP A 110 -2.06 15.47 -9.53
N ALA A 111 -1.19 14.66 -10.15
CA ALA A 111 0.25 14.70 -9.97
C ALA A 111 0.99 15.10 -11.27
N SER A 112 0.27 15.68 -12.23
CA SER A 112 0.84 16.15 -13.51
C SER A 112 1.66 17.44 -13.37
N THR A 113 1.56 18.12 -12.22
CA THR A 113 2.29 19.36 -11.91
C THR A 113 3.07 19.22 -10.60
N ASP A 114 3.93 20.20 -10.30
CA ASP A 114 4.69 20.25 -9.03
C ASP A 114 3.81 20.34 -7.78
N ARG A 115 2.51 20.62 -7.93
CA ARG A 115 1.55 20.70 -6.83
C ARG A 115 0.55 19.56 -6.93
N LEU A 116 0.61 18.68 -5.93
CA LEU A 116 -0.38 17.62 -5.76
C LEU A 116 -1.74 18.23 -5.39
N ARG A 117 -2.77 17.89 -6.15
CA ARG A 117 -4.16 18.32 -5.87
C ARG A 117 -5.03 17.10 -5.54
N LEU A 118 -5.39 16.96 -4.27
CA LEU A 118 -6.33 15.96 -3.79
C LEU A 118 -7.78 16.35 -4.14
N PHE A 119 -8.54 15.39 -4.68
CA PHE A 119 -9.97 15.52 -4.93
C PHE A 119 -10.80 14.87 -3.82
N ALA A 120 -12.09 15.19 -3.78
CA ALA A 120 -13.03 14.56 -2.86
C ALA A 120 -13.09 13.03 -3.10
N PRO A 121 -13.36 12.21 -2.07
CA PRO A 121 -13.53 10.78 -2.26
C PRO A 121 -14.69 10.48 -3.21
N GLU A 122 -14.47 9.49 -4.06
CA GLU A 122 -15.47 8.88 -4.93
C GLU A 122 -15.81 7.48 -4.38
N GLU A 123 -17.04 7.03 -4.62
CA GLU A 123 -17.46 5.67 -4.29
C GLU A 123 -16.69 4.68 -5.19
N PHE A 124 -16.18 3.60 -4.60
CA PHE A 124 -15.24 2.71 -5.27
C PHE A 124 -15.78 2.20 -6.61
N HIS A 125 -17.03 1.74 -6.68
CA HIS A 125 -17.61 1.20 -7.92
C HIS A 125 -18.17 2.25 -8.90
N GLU A 126 -18.14 3.53 -8.55
CA GLU A 126 -18.59 4.60 -9.46
C GLU A 126 -17.44 5.15 -10.31
N THR A 127 -16.20 4.73 -10.03
CA THR A 127 -15.01 5.30 -10.65
C THR A 127 -14.19 4.23 -11.38
N ALA A 128 -13.74 4.53 -12.59
CA ALA A 128 -12.85 3.64 -13.33
C ALA A 128 -11.45 3.68 -12.69
N PRO A 129 -10.72 2.54 -12.57
CA PRO A 129 -10.96 1.24 -13.21
C PRO A 129 -11.79 0.24 -12.37
N PHE A 130 -12.48 0.67 -11.33
CA PHE A 130 -13.14 -0.24 -10.38
C PHE A 130 -14.61 -0.55 -10.70
N THR A 131 -15.20 0.14 -11.68
CA THR A 131 -16.63 -0.02 -12.06
C THR A 131 -17.04 -1.45 -12.35
N ASN A 132 -16.11 -2.26 -12.85
CA ASN A 132 -16.34 -3.67 -13.20
C ASN A 132 -15.82 -4.67 -12.16
N TYR A 133 -15.20 -4.20 -11.08
CA TYR A 133 -14.74 -5.03 -9.98
C TYR A 133 -15.90 -5.26 -9.01
N ILE A 134 -16.13 -6.51 -8.59
CA ILE A 134 -17.34 -6.89 -7.85
C ILE A 134 -17.21 -6.75 -6.33
N TYR A 135 -16.03 -6.39 -5.81
CA TYR A 135 -15.76 -6.28 -4.38
C TYR A 135 -15.49 -4.83 -3.98
N SER A 136 -15.89 -4.46 -2.78
CA SER A 136 -15.76 -3.09 -2.29
C SER A 136 -14.41 -2.77 -1.65
N SER A 137 -13.36 -3.54 -1.93
CA SER A 137 -12.01 -3.32 -1.35
C SER A 137 -10.96 -4.13 -2.08
N VAL A 138 -9.69 -3.74 -1.94
CA VAL A 138 -8.51 -4.44 -2.46
C VAL A 138 -7.39 -4.39 -1.43
N ASP A 139 -6.49 -5.37 -1.43
CA ASP A 139 -5.25 -5.38 -0.63
C ASP A 139 -4.05 -4.80 -1.42
N ALA A 140 -4.12 -4.82 -2.75
CA ALA A 140 -3.11 -4.24 -3.63
C ALA A 140 -3.66 -4.10 -5.05
N VAL A 141 -3.06 -3.20 -5.84
CA VAL A 141 -3.38 -3.01 -7.26
C VAL A 141 -2.10 -2.98 -8.08
N LEU A 142 -2.00 -3.85 -9.09
CA LEU A 142 -0.96 -3.77 -10.11
C LEU A 142 -1.55 -3.12 -11.37
N SER A 143 -1.30 -1.84 -11.53
CA SER A 143 -1.66 -1.06 -12.72
C SER A 143 -0.56 -1.15 -13.76
N MET A 144 -0.86 -1.70 -14.93
CA MET A 144 0.08 -1.88 -16.03
C MET A 144 -0.36 -1.06 -17.23
N THR A 145 0.42 -0.04 -17.57
CA THR A 145 0.26 0.71 -18.81
C THR A 145 1.07 0.02 -19.92
N THR A 146 0.41 -0.34 -21.03
CA THR A 146 1.15 -0.88 -22.16
C THR A 146 1.83 0.28 -22.91
N SER A 147 3.04 0.06 -23.42
CA SER A 147 3.80 1.09 -24.15
C SER A 147 3.24 1.43 -25.53
N SER A 148 2.15 0.76 -25.94
CA SER A 148 1.54 0.91 -27.25
C SER A 148 0.51 2.03 -27.22
N LYS A 149 0.90 3.23 -27.67
CA LYS A 149 -0.02 4.37 -27.94
C LYS A 149 -1.14 4.08 -28.96
N ILE A 150 -1.21 2.86 -29.49
CA ILE A 150 -2.22 2.43 -30.48
C ILE A 150 -3.51 1.98 -29.78
N ASP A 151 -3.40 1.59 -28.52
CA ASP A 151 -4.45 1.06 -27.68
C ASP A 151 -4.11 1.56 -26.27
N ASP A 152 -4.75 2.64 -25.82
CA ASP A 152 -4.61 3.16 -24.44
C ASP A 152 -5.17 2.16 -23.40
N SER A 153 -4.92 0.86 -23.56
CA SER A 153 -5.31 -0.18 -22.61
C SER A 153 -4.38 -0.16 -21.41
N GLN A 154 -5.02 0.00 -20.27
CA GLN A 154 -4.45 -0.27 -18.97
C GLN A 154 -4.99 -1.62 -18.49
N SER A 155 -4.08 -2.57 -18.29
CA SER A 155 -4.41 -3.82 -17.60
C SER A 155 -4.23 -3.62 -16.11
N VAL A 156 -5.24 -3.95 -15.32
CA VAL A 156 -5.21 -3.77 -13.87
C VAL A 156 -5.45 -5.12 -13.20
N PHE A 157 -4.53 -5.52 -12.32
CA PHE A 157 -4.75 -6.66 -11.44
C PHE A 157 -5.14 -6.19 -10.05
N PHE A 158 -6.31 -6.62 -9.59
CA PHE A 158 -6.79 -6.38 -8.23
C PHE A 158 -6.49 -7.60 -7.36
N PHE A 159 -5.89 -7.39 -6.20
CA PHE A 159 -5.62 -8.46 -5.21
C PHE A 159 -6.53 -8.29 -4.00
N LEU A 160 -7.12 -9.39 -3.52
CA LEU A 160 -7.91 -9.41 -2.28
C LEU A 160 -7.81 -10.79 -1.63
N GLY A 161 -7.13 -10.85 -0.50
CA GLY A 161 -6.79 -12.07 0.22
C GLY A 161 -6.04 -13.07 -0.68
N PRO A 162 -6.49 -14.33 -0.77
CA PRO A 162 -5.82 -15.35 -1.57
C PRO A 162 -6.15 -15.29 -3.08
N LYS A 163 -6.90 -14.28 -3.52
CA LYS A 163 -7.45 -14.18 -4.88
C LYS A 163 -6.96 -12.92 -5.59
N TYR A 164 -6.96 -12.98 -6.92
CA TYR A 164 -6.76 -11.82 -7.76
C TYR A 164 -7.62 -11.88 -9.03
N TRP A 165 -7.87 -10.72 -9.61
CA TRP A 165 -8.69 -10.52 -10.81
C TRP A 165 -7.92 -9.66 -11.80
N LEU A 166 -8.14 -9.90 -13.09
CA LEU A 166 -7.64 -9.05 -14.17
C LEU A 166 -8.80 -8.25 -14.75
N ASP A 167 -8.66 -6.93 -14.75
CA ASP A 167 -9.39 -6.07 -15.67
C ASP A 167 -8.48 -5.72 -16.84
N GLY A 168 -8.78 -6.28 -18.02
CA GLY A 168 -7.98 -6.07 -19.22
C GLY A 168 -8.33 -4.79 -19.98
N ASN A 169 -9.47 -4.14 -19.69
CA ASN A 169 -10.04 -2.99 -20.40
C ASN A 169 -10.05 -3.02 -21.94
N SER A 170 -9.68 -4.13 -22.60
CA SER A 170 -9.60 -4.25 -24.07
C SER A 170 -10.95 -4.56 -24.75
N GLY A 171 -12.09 -4.27 -24.11
CA GLY A 171 -13.39 -4.56 -24.73
C GLY A 171 -14.62 -4.65 -23.83
N GLY A 172 -14.62 -4.05 -22.64
CA GLY A 172 -15.83 -3.92 -21.82
C GLY A 172 -16.39 -5.21 -21.22
N ILE A 173 -15.67 -6.33 -21.35
CA ILE A 173 -15.93 -7.55 -20.61
C ILE A 173 -14.71 -7.74 -19.71
N THR A 174 -14.79 -7.25 -18.48
CA THR A 174 -14.03 -7.92 -17.42
C THR A 174 -14.44 -9.38 -17.46
N ASP A 175 -13.50 -10.31 -17.21
CA ASP A 175 -13.88 -11.69 -16.91
C ASP A 175 -14.62 -11.68 -15.55
N ALA A 176 -15.82 -11.08 -15.52
CA ALA A 176 -16.58 -10.70 -14.34
C ALA A 176 -16.90 -11.97 -13.56
N GLY A 177 -16.13 -12.22 -12.51
CA GLY A 177 -16.25 -13.40 -11.64
C GLY A 177 -15.14 -14.44 -11.80
N TYR A 178 -14.27 -14.34 -12.80
CA TYR A 178 -13.11 -15.23 -12.89
C TYR A 178 -11.96 -14.68 -12.04
N TYR A 179 -11.79 -15.29 -10.86
CA TYR A 179 -10.62 -15.07 -10.04
C TYR A 179 -9.56 -16.14 -10.30
N ARG A 180 -8.32 -15.75 -10.09
CA ARG A 180 -7.16 -16.63 -9.97
C ARG A 180 -6.71 -16.68 -8.52
N GLN A 181 -5.94 -17.69 -8.13
CA GLN A 181 -5.37 -17.75 -6.80
C GLN A 181 -3.91 -17.30 -6.81
N ILE A 182 -3.51 -16.51 -5.80
CA ILE A 182 -2.13 -16.02 -5.69
C ILE A 182 -1.10 -17.16 -5.59
N ARG A 183 -1.51 -18.34 -5.09
CA ARG A 183 -0.67 -19.55 -5.05
C ARG A 183 -0.32 -20.11 -6.43
N GLU A 184 -1.06 -19.74 -7.47
CA GLU A 184 -0.74 -20.07 -8.87
C GLU A 184 0.46 -19.26 -9.37
N ILE A 185 0.71 -18.08 -8.79
CA ILE A 185 1.91 -17.27 -9.04
C ILE A 185 3.11 -17.95 -8.36
N ASP A 186 3.00 -18.17 -7.05
CA ASP A 186 3.99 -18.86 -6.23
C ASP A 186 3.32 -19.43 -4.98
N GLN A 187 3.57 -20.70 -4.64
CA GLN A 187 2.95 -21.37 -3.49
C GLN A 187 3.32 -20.75 -2.12
N ARG A 188 4.41 -20.00 -2.08
CA ARG A 188 4.89 -19.28 -0.89
C ARG A 188 4.13 -17.99 -0.65
N LEU A 189 3.51 -17.42 -1.67
CA LEU A 189 2.76 -16.17 -1.60
C LEU A 189 1.47 -16.39 -0.78
N LYS A 190 1.33 -15.67 0.34
CA LYS A 190 0.19 -15.79 1.25
C LYS A 190 -0.81 -14.63 1.16
N LYS A 191 -0.30 -13.46 0.76
CA LYS A 191 -1.04 -12.23 0.50
C LYS A 191 -0.21 -11.36 -0.45
N VAL A 192 -0.81 -10.29 -0.96
CA VAL A 192 -0.07 -9.23 -1.67
C VAL A 192 -0.36 -7.95 -0.91
N ASP A 193 0.67 -7.36 -0.29
CA ASP A 193 0.56 -6.14 0.50
C ASP A 193 0.68 -4.88 -0.38
N ALA A 194 1.42 -4.99 -1.47
CA ALA A 194 1.57 -3.90 -2.44
C ALA A 194 1.98 -4.46 -3.80
N ALA A 195 1.77 -3.69 -4.85
CA ALA A 195 2.19 -4.04 -6.20
C ALA A 195 2.51 -2.79 -7.02
N ILE A 196 3.45 -2.90 -7.94
CA ILE A 196 3.86 -1.78 -8.81
C ILE A 196 4.37 -2.29 -10.15
N SER A 197 4.03 -1.55 -11.22
CA SER A 197 4.59 -1.73 -12.56
C SER A 197 5.64 -0.66 -12.80
N LEU A 198 6.84 -1.06 -13.18
CA LEU A 198 7.98 -0.19 -13.49
C LEU A 198 8.51 -0.52 -14.90
N PRO A 199 9.29 0.39 -15.52
CA PRO A 199 9.89 0.12 -16.84
C PRO A 199 10.74 -1.16 -16.91
N ASN A 200 11.34 -1.57 -15.79
CA ASN A 200 12.18 -2.77 -15.70
C ASN A 200 11.40 -4.05 -15.31
N GLY A 201 10.10 -3.95 -15.02
CA GLY A 201 9.22 -5.09 -14.75
C GLY A 201 8.11 -4.79 -13.75
N ASN A 202 7.33 -5.82 -13.45
CA ASN A 202 6.23 -5.76 -12.49
C ASN A 202 6.62 -6.46 -11.21
N PHE A 203 6.24 -5.88 -10.07
CA PHE A 203 6.62 -6.37 -8.76
C PHE A 203 5.39 -6.48 -7.85
N ILE A 204 5.32 -7.57 -7.10
CA ILE A 204 4.35 -7.77 -6.03
C ILE A 204 5.10 -8.02 -4.72
N PHE A 205 4.59 -7.47 -3.63
CA PHE A 205 5.22 -7.48 -2.32
C PHE A 205 4.36 -8.29 -1.34
N SER A 206 5.01 -9.08 -0.48
CA SER A 206 4.38 -9.84 0.58
C SER A 206 5.31 -9.88 1.79
N ASN A 207 4.93 -9.17 2.84
CA ASN A 207 5.74 -8.95 4.04
C ASN A 207 7.14 -8.41 3.71
N ASP A 208 8.18 -9.19 3.97
CA ASP A 208 9.60 -8.90 3.75
C ASP A 208 10.14 -9.42 2.41
N SER A 209 9.25 -9.86 1.52
CA SER A 209 9.60 -10.54 0.29
C SER A 209 8.91 -9.89 -0.90
N TYR A 210 9.54 -9.96 -2.07
CA TYR A 210 8.90 -9.53 -3.32
C TYR A 210 9.16 -10.52 -4.45
N TRP A 211 8.29 -10.47 -5.45
CA TRP A 211 8.37 -11.26 -6.67
C TRP A 211 8.33 -10.34 -7.87
N LYS A 212 9.29 -10.51 -8.77
CA LYS A 212 9.16 -9.98 -10.12
C LYS A 212 8.22 -10.90 -10.91
N VAL A 213 7.15 -10.34 -11.47
CA VAL A 213 6.12 -11.08 -12.18
C VAL A 213 5.96 -10.59 -13.62
N ASN A 214 5.60 -11.52 -14.49
CA ASN A 214 5.26 -11.26 -15.88
C ASN A 214 3.78 -11.55 -16.10
N PRO A 215 3.03 -10.65 -16.78
CA PRO A 215 1.69 -10.96 -17.23
C PRO A 215 1.75 -12.03 -18.32
N THR A 216 0.75 -12.89 -18.29
CA THR A 216 0.33 -13.70 -19.44
C THR A 216 -1.11 -13.30 -19.79
N ARG A 217 -1.76 -14.01 -20.71
CA ARG A 217 -3.11 -13.65 -21.18
C ARG A 217 -4.11 -13.32 -20.07
N ASN A 218 -4.11 -14.06 -18.95
CA ASN A 218 -5.03 -13.84 -17.82
C ASN A 218 -4.47 -14.32 -16.47
N SER A 219 -3.15 -14.30 -16.32
CA SER A 219 -2.50 -14.69 -15.07
C SER A 219 -1.11 -14.06 -14.94
N LEU A 220 -0.60 -14.06 -13.73
CA LEU A 220 0.77 -13.63 -13.41
C LEU A 220 1.67 -14.85 -13.18
N LYS A 221 2.92 -14.76 -13.63
CA LYS A 221 3.95 -15.78 -13.40
C LYS A 221 5.24 -15.15 -12.91
N VAL A 222 5.94 -15.82 -11.99
CA VAL A 222 7.24 -15.35 -11.49
C VAL A 222 8.28 -15.34 -12.62
N HIS A 223 9.02 -14.23 -12.74
CA HIS A 223 10.13 -14.06 -13.65
C HIS A 223 11.37 -14.83 -13.13
N GLN A 224 11.47 -16.12 -13.48
CA GLN A 224 12.49 -17.07 -13.04
C GLN A 224 12.54 -17.25 -11.49
N ASN A 225 12.80 -18.45 -10.98
CA ASN A 225 12.57 -18.87 -9.58
C ASN A 225 13.40 -18.17 -8.46
N ARG A 226 13.84 -16.92 -8.63
CA ARG A 226 14.62 -16.19 -7.63
C ARG A 226 13.66 -15.46 -6.67
N LEU A 227 13.55 -15.96 -5.44
CA LEU A 227 13.09 -15.12 -4.34
C LEU A 227 14.15 -14.05 -4.11
N PHE A 228 13.71 -12.80 -4.06
CA PHE A 228 14.52 -11.72 -3.54
C PHE A 228 14.06 -11.46 -2.11
N ARG A 229 14.99 -11.60 -1.16
CA ARG A 229 14.80 -11.19 0.24
C ARG A 229 15.52 -9.85 0.43
N ASN A 230 14.80 -8.82 0.89
CA ASN A 230 15.22 -7.48 1.39
C ASN A 230 16.37 -6.75 0.66
N ASN A 231 16.28 -5.50 0.21
CA ASN A 231 15.58 -4.31 0.72
C ASN A 231 14.66 -3.66 -0.34
N ILE A 232 13.63 -2.92 0.10
CA ILE A 232 12.82 -2.04 -0.80
C ILE A 232 13.70 -0.97 -1.50
N VAL A 233 14.95 -0.83 -1.09
CA VAL A 233 15.92 0.13 -1.65
C VAL A 233 16.85 -0.51 -2.69
N ASP A 234 16.73 -1.83 -2.97
CA ASP A 234 17.57 -2.54 -3.95
C ASP A 234 16.95 -2.60 -5.36
N TYR A 235 16.04 -1.68 -5.68
CA TYR A 235 15.40 -1.57 -7.01
C TYR A 235 16.21 -0.79 -8.02
#